data_AF-A0A382G8X9-F1
#
_entry.id   AF-A0A382G8X9-F1
#
_cell.length_a   1.000
_cell.length_b   1.000
_cell.length_c   1.000
_cell.angle_alpha   90.00
_cell.angle_beta   90.00
_cell.angle_gamma   90.00
#
_symmetry.space_group_name_H-M   'P 1'
#
loop_
_entity.id
_entity.type
_entity.pdbx_description
1 polymer ?
#
loop_
_entity_poly.entity_id
_entity_poly.type
_entity_poly.pdbx_seq_one_letter_code
_entity_poly.pdbx_strand_id
1 'polypeptide(L)'
;MSGEKAPLGQALGQVYSPARMRTPFAWLTGLVVFLLAPPADALAKAADRPNIIFFLSDDHRWDRMGCAGHPFLKTPTIDRLAAHGVRFSNMFVTTSICAASRATLLTGLYERTHLFTFGTPPIAGKFSQASYPAVLRGAGYRTGFIGKFGVKVAQGDREAMFDSFQPIGRNPYLKKQPDGSLRHESELAGDRAIEFINQQKGDAPFC
;
A
#
# COMPACT_ATOMS: atom_id res chain seq x y z
N MET A 1 -61.06 13.68 -4.44
CA MET A 1 -60.47 12.72 -5.40
C MET A 1 -59.27 12.05 -4.71
N SER A 2 -59.45 11.34 -3.59
CA SER A 2 -59.85 9.94 -3.45
C SER A 2 -59.10 8.97 -4.36
N GLY A 3 -57.87 8.63 -3.96
CA GLY A 3 -57.09 7.50 -4.48
C GLY A 3 -57.20 6.34 -3.50
N GLU A 4 -57.77 5.25 -3.98
CA GLU A 4 -58.27 4.08 -3.25
C GLU A 4 -57.13 3.15 -2.79
N LYS A 5 -57.16 2.76 -1.51
CA LYS A 5 -56.26 1.74 -0.94
C LYS A 5 -56.87 0.36 -1.17
N ALA A 6 -56.11 -0.56 -1.78
CA ALA A 6 -56.51 -1.97 -1.88
C ALA A 6 -56.46 -2.67 -0.50
N PRO A 7 -57.41 -3.58 -0.20
CA PRO A 7 -57.57 -4.13 1.15
C PRO A 7 -56.64 -5.31 1.43
N LEU A 8 -56.19 -5.35 2.68
CA LEU A 8 -55.53 -6.48 3.32
C LEU A 8 -56.62 -7.48 3.76
N GLY A 9 -56.60 -8.72 3.26
CA GLY A 9 -57.45 -9.78 3.80
C GLY A 9 -57.58 -11.03 2.95
N GLN A 10 -57.29 -12.18 3.57
CA GLN A 10 -57.73 -13.54 3.24
C GLN A 10 -56.92 -14.35 2.22
N ALA A 11 -56.01 -15.18 2.74
CA ALA A 11 -55.96 -16.61 2.41
C ALA A 11 -55.09 -17.34 3.46
N LEU A 12 -55.72 -17.78 4.55
CA LEU A 12 -55.18 -18.80 5.45
C LEU A 12 -55.58 -20.18 4.91
N GLY A 13 -54.62 -21.09 4.84
CA GLY A 13 -54.85 -22.53 5.01
C GLY A 13 -54.76 -23.38 3.74
N GLN A 14 -53.61 -24.00 3.51
CA GLN A 14 -53.47 -25.42 3.14
C GLN A 14 -52.14 -25.94 3.73
N VAL A 15 -52.20 -26.49 4.94
CA VAL A 15 -52.17 -27.94 5.24
C VAL A 15 -50.82 -28.60 4.92
N TYR A 16 -50.07 -28.82 6.00
CA TYR A 16 -48.95 -29.73 6.17
C TYR A 16 -49.26 -31.15 5.65
N SER A 17 -48.28 -31.80 5.00
CA SER A 17 -48.21 -33.27 4.90
C SER A 17 -46.75 -33.73 4.92
N PRO A 18 -46.31 -34.53 5.92
CA PRO A 18 -44.96 -35.08 5.95
C PRO A 18 -44.91 -36.43 5.23
N ALA A 19 -44.20 -36.51 4.10
CA ALA A 19 -43.97 -37.76 3.40
C ALA A 19 -42.74 -38.50 3.94
N ARG A 20 -43.04 -39.54 4.73
CA ARG A 20 -42.30 -40.78 5.05
C ARG A 20 -40.83 -40.91 4.58
N MET A 21 -39.97 -41.04 5.58
CA MET A 21 -38.66 -41.70 5.53
C MET A 21 -38.78 -43.16 5.06
N ARG A 22 -37.97 -43.54 4.06
CA ARG A 22 -37.60 -44.94 3.77
C ARG A 22 -36.16 -44.99 3.21
N THR A 23 -35.21 -45.37 4.05
CA THR A 23 -33.99 -46.12 3.65
C THR A 23 -34.36 -47.63 3.70
N PRO A 24 -33.65 -48.58 3.04
CA PRO A 24 -32.18 -48.67 2.98
C PRO A 24 -31.54 -49.35 1.73
N PHE A 25 -30.21 -49.37 1.76
CA PHE A 25 -29.31 -50.48 1.34
C PHE A 25 -28.87 -50.63 -0.14
N ALA A 26 -27.54 -50.46 -0.31
CA ALA A 26 -26.63 -51.01 -1.35
C ALA A 26 -26.97 -50.64 -2.81
N TRP A 27 -26.04 -50.34 -3.71
CA TRP A 27 -24.94 -51.18 -4.19
C TRP A 27 -23.82 -50.34 -4.83
N LEU A 28 -22.59 -50.83 -4.68
CA LEU A 28 -21.48 -50.86 -5.65
C LEU A 28 -20.68 -49.58 -5.98
N THR A 29 -19.54 -49.49 -5.29
CA THR A 29 -18.18 -49.49 -5.89
C THR A 29 -17.97 -48.63 -7.14
N GLY A 30 -17.77 -47.32 -6.93
CA GLY A 30 -17.00 -46.47 -7.83
C GLY A 30 -15.54 -46.46 -7.40
N LEU A 31 -14.68 -47.08 -8.20
CA LEU A 31 -13.24 -47.19 -8.02
C LEU A 31 -12.60 -45.79 -8.18
N VAL A 32 -12.44 -45.05 -7.07
CA VAL A 32 -11.70 -43.78 -7.08
C VAL A 32 -10.22 -44.08 -6.93
N VAL A 33 -9.57 -44.41 -8.04
CA VAL A 33 -8.13 -44.19 -8.21
C VAL A 33 -7.95 -42.70 -8.42
N PHE A 34 -7.83 -41.95 -7.32
CA PHE A 34 -7.18 -40.65 -7.39
C PHE A 34 -5.69 -40.91 -7.27
N LEU A 35 -5.01 -40.73 -8.40
CA LEU A 35 -3.56 -40.74 -8.51
C LEU A 35 -2.94 -39.96 -7.35
N LEU A 36 -1.82 -40.48 -6.84
CA LEU A 36 -0.80 -39.72 -6.13
C LEU A 36 -0.68 -38.32 -6.76
N ALA A 37 -1.32 -37.32 -6.16
CA ALA A 37 -0.87 -35.97 -6.33
C ALA A 37 0.55 -35.95 -5.75
N PRO A 38 1.57 -35.52 -6.52
CA PRO A 38 2.85 -35.25 -5.89
C PRO A 38 2.60 -34.27 -4.74
N PRO A 39 3.33 -34.40 -3.61
CA PRO A 39 3.21 -33.42 -2.54
C PRO A 39 3.35 -32.03 -3.15
N ALA A 40 2.50 -31.10 -2.73
CA ALA A 40 2.57 -29.70 -3.12
C ALA A 40 3.83 -28.99 -2.58
N ASP A 41 4.95 -29.72 -2.48
CA ASP A 41 6.28 -29.27 -2.06
C ASP A 41 7.09 -28.67 -3.23
N ALA A 42 6.45 -28.45 -4.39
CA ALA A 42 7.11 -27.90 -5.58
C ALA A 42 6.71 -26.45 -5.93
N LEU A 43 6.02 -25.71 -5.04
CA LEU A 43 5.55 -24.34 -5.37
C LEU A 43 5.68 -23.30 -4.24
N ALA A 44 6.60 -23.51 -3.31
CA ALA A 44 7.14 -22.44 -2.50
C ALA A 44 8.62 -22.70 -2.22
N LYS A 45 9.45 -22.64 -3.28
CA LYS A 45 10.81 -22.14 -3.11
C LYS A 45 10.64 -20.85 -2.32
N ALA A 46 11.16 -20.79 -1.08
CA ALA A 46 11.06 -19.64 -0.19
C ALA A 46 11.03 -18.38 -1.05
N ALA A 47 9.86 -17.75 -1.19
CA ALA A 47 9.70 -16.68 -2.16
C ALA A 47 10.74 -15.63 -1.78
N ASP A 48 11.75 -15.44 -2.64
CA ASP A 48 12.80 -14.46 -2.43
C ASP A 48 12.08 -13.14 -2.15
N ARG A 49 12.11 -12.71 -0.88
CA ARG A 49 11.33 -11.56 -0.42
C ARG A 49 11.76 -10.36 -1.27
N PRO A 50 10.84 -9.71 -1.99
CA PRO A 50 11.25 -8.71 -2.96
C PRO A 50 11.77 -7.46 -2.24
N ASN A 51 12.71 -6.78 -2.88
CA ASN A 51 13.04 -5.40 -2.53
C ASN A 51 11.88 -4.50 -2.92
N ILE A 52 11.58 -3.51 -2.07
CA ILE A 52 10.50 -2.56 -2.27
C ILE A 52 11.14 -1.18 -2.45
N ILE A 53 10.69 -0.42 -3.43
CA ILE A 53 11.06 0.99 -3.57
C ILE A 53 9.77 1.78 -3.73
N PHE A 54 9.47 2.64 -2.77
CA PHE A 54 8.29 3.48 -2.79
C PHE A 54 8.62 4.92 -3.20
N PHE A 55 8.35 5.26 -4.47
CA PHE A 55 8.48 6.62 -4.97
C PHE A 55 7.24 7.46 -4.62
N LEU A 56 7.45 8.59 -3.94
CA LEU A 56 6.38 9.54 -3.60
C LEU A 56 6.78 10.96 -4.04
N SER A 57 6.13 11.45 -5.11
CA SER A 57 6.24 12.85 -5.55
C SER A 57 5.32 13.76 -4.73
N ASP A 58 5.67 15.04 -4.62
CA ASP A 58 4.91 16.06 -3.87
C ASP A 58 4.14 16.94 -4.86
N ASP A 59 2.83 17.10 -4.66
CA ASP A 59 1.90 17.87 -5.53
C ASP A 59 1.83 17.43 -7.01
N HIS A 60 2.25 16.19 -7.33
CA HIS A 60 2.17 15.64 -8.68
C HIS A 60 0.74 15.19 -8.99
N ARG A 61 0.05 15.91 -9.88
CA ARG A 61 -1.30 15.58 -10.34
C ARG A 61 -1.33 14.35 -11.25
N TRP A 62 -2.47 13.65 -11.22
CA TRP A 62 -2.74 12.45 -12.02
C TRP A 62 -2.60 12.64 -13.53
N ASP A 63 -2.86 13.86 -14.03
CA ASP A 63 -2.85 14.21 -15.46
C ASP A 63 -1.48 14.75 -15.94
N ARG A 64 -0.46 14.81 -15.08
CA ARG A 64 0.85 15.41 -15.41
C ARG A 64 1.90 14.36 -15.76
N MET A 65 1.54 13.42 -16.63
CA MET A 65 2.42 12.34 -17.12
C MET A 65 2.10 12.01 -18.59
N GLY A 66 3.10 11.60 -19.37
CA GLY A 66 2.93 11.15 -20.74
C GLY A 66 2.00 9.94 -20.84
N CYS A 67 2.14 8.95 -19.95
CA CYS A 67 1.27 7.79 -19.86
C CYS A 67 -0.18 8.09 -19.40
N ALA A 68 -0.45 9.32 -18.95
CA ALA A 68 -1.79 9.84 -18.68
C ALA A 68 -2.36 10.70 -19.84
N GLY A 69 -1.64 10.79 -20.97
CA GLY A 69 -2.07 11.53 -22.16
C GLY A 69 -1.69 13.02 -22.14
N HIS A 70 -0.77 13.46 -21.27
CA HIS A 70 -0.39 14.87 -21.24
C HIS A 70 0.33 15.28 -22.56
N PRO A 71 -0.09 16.37 -23.23
CA PRO A 71 0.37 16.68 -24.60
C PRO A 71 1.84 17.12 -24.71
N PHE A 72 2.43 17.64 -23.63
CA PHE A 72 3.76 18.27 -23.66
C PHE A 72 4.80 17.72 -22.68
N LEU A 73 4.38 16.98 -21.65
CA LEU A 73 5.29 16.58 -20.57
C LEU A 73 6.03 15.31 -20.99
N LYS A 74 7.34 15.32 -20.77
CA LYS A 74 8.20 14.17 -21.06
C LYS A 74 8.51 13.45 -19.76
N THR A 75 7.91 12.27 -19.56
CA THR A 75 8.12 11.44 -18.37
C THR A 75 8.58 10.03 -18.75
N PRO A 76 9.60 9.86 -19.62
CA PRO A 76 9.90 8.58 -20.27
C PRO A 76 10.18 7.44 -19.26
N THR A 77 10.79 7.74 -18.12
CA THR A 77 11.02 6.74 -17.07
C THR A 77 9.73 6.28 -16.39
N ILE A 78 8.81 7.21 -16.09
CA ILE A 78 7.50 6.90 -15.50
C ILE A 78 6.61 6.20 -16.53
N ASP A 79 6.66 6.64 -17.78
CA ASP A 79 5.90 6.04 -18.88
C ASP A 79 6.34 4.59 -19.12
N ARG A 80 7.66 4.33 -19.05
CA ARG A 80 8.21 2.98 -19.09
C ARG A 80 7.77 2.15 -17.88
N LEU A 81 7.80 2.69 -16.66
CA LEU A 81 7.29 1.97 -15.49
C LEU A 81 5.80 1.60 -15.64
N ALA A 82 4.98 2.49 -16.18
CA ALA A 82 3.57 2.23 -16.46
C ALA A 82 3.38 1.15 -17.55
N ALA A 83 4.21 1.15 -18.60
CA ALA A 83 4.15 0.18 -19.69
C ALA A 83 4.62 -1.24 -19.28
N HIS A 84 5.58 -1.33 -18.35
CA HIS A 84 6.11 -2.61 -17.84
C HIS A 84 5.42 -3.08 -16.55
N GLY A 85 4.41 -2.35 -16.07
CA GLY A 85 3.74 -2.62 -14.80
C GLY A 85 2.24 -2.36 -14.90
N VAL A 86 1.67 -1.87 -13.80
CA VAL A 86 0.24 -1.55 -13.69
C VAL A 86 0.07 -0.08 -13.37
N ARG A 87 -0.71 0.64 -14.18
CA ARG A 87 -1.12 2.01 -13.91
C ARG A 87 -2.57 2.05 -13.45
N PHE A 88 -2.80 2.54 -12.23
CA PHE A 88 -4.13 2.79 -11.72
C PHE A 88 -4.65 4.13 -12.25
N SER A 89 -5.68 4.09 -13.11
CA SER A 89 -6.33 5.32 -13.61
C SER A 89 -7.27 5.96 -12.58
N ASN A 90 -7.74 5.17 -11.61
CA ASN A 90 -8.63 5.60 -10.53
C ASN A 90 -7.93 5.35 -9.18
N MET A 91 -6.95 6.18 -8.85
CA MET A 91 -6.26 6.17 -7.56
C MET A 91 -6.55 7.47 -6.83
N PHE A 92 -7.05 7.38 -5.60
CA PHE A 92 -7.50 8.53 -4.82
C PHE A 92 -6.69 8.69 -3.55
N VAL A 93 -6.31 9.93 -3.26
CA VAL A 93 -5.88 10.31 -1.91
C VAL A 93 -7.12 10.46 -1.02
N THR A 94 -7.04 9.99 0.21
CA THR A 94 -8.14 10.09 1.18
C THR A 94 -8.34 11.51 1.69
N THR A 95 -7.23 12.23 1.88
CA THR A 95 -7.18 13.65 2.22
C THR A 95 -6.16 14.33 1.31
N SER A 96 -6.58 15.40 0.62
CA SER A 96 -5.74 16.18 -0.31
C SER A 96 -4.83 17.18 0.40
N ILE A 97 -4.09 16.73 1.43
CA ILE A 97 -3.10 17.51 2.19
C ILE A 97 -1.85 16.65 2.42
N CYS A 98 -0.66 17.17 2.10
CA CYS A 98 0.57 16.36 2.12
C CYS A 98 0.88 15.72 3.49
N ALA A 99 0.63 16.43 4.59
CA ALA A 99 0.85 15.92 5.95
C ALA A 99 -0.09 14.74 6.28
N ALA A 100 -1.40 14.92 6.06
CA ALA A 100 -2.41 13.88 6.31
C ALA A 100 -2.23 12.68 5.37
N SER A 101 -1.98 12.93 4.08
CA SER A 101 -1.75 11.88 3.09
C SER A 101 -0.52 11.02 3.41
N ARG A 102 0.59 11.62 3.84
CA ARG A 102 1.80 10.88 4.27
C ARG A 102 1.53 10.05 5.53
N ALA A 103 0.76 10.58 6.48
CA ALA A 103 0.36 9.81 7.67
C ALA A 103 -0.55 8.63 7.29
N THR A 104 -1.48 8.82 6.35
CA THR A 104 -2.30 7.73 5.79
C THR A 104 -1.43 6.68 5.11
N LEU A 105 -0.46 7.07 4.28
CA LEU A 105 0.46 6.14 3.61
C LEU A 105 1.30 5.31 4.58
N LEU A 106 1.82 5.94 5.64
CA LEU A 106 2.64 5.25 6.64
C LEU A 106 1.81 4.27 7.48
N THR A 107 0.65 4.72 7.95
CA THR A 107 -0.15 3.98 8.95
C THR A 107 -1.18 3.04 8.34
N GLY A 108 -1.55 3.22 7.07
CA GLY A 108 -2.66 2.51 6.44
C GLY A 108 -4.04 2.94 6.93
N LEU A 109 -4.14 4.07 7.64
CA LEU A 109 -5.37 4.55 8.29
C LEU A 109 -5.88 5.83 7.64
N TYR A 110 -7.19 6.08 7.70
CA TYR A 110 -7.75 7.39 7.34
C TYR A 110 -7.36 8.49 8.34
N GLU A 111 -7.39 9.75 7.90
CA GLU A 111 -7.09 10.92 8.74
C GLU A 111 -7.96 10.99 9.99
N ARG A 112 -9.24 10.63 9.88
CA ARG A 112 -10.15 10.55 11.03
C ARG A 112 -9.71 9.58 12.13
N THR A 113 -8.79 8.66 11.82
CA THR A 113 -8.28 7.64 12.74
C THR A 113 -6.89 7.99 13.25
N HIS A 114 -5.96 8.37 12.35
CA HIS A 114 -4.60 8.73 12.76
C HIS A 114 -4.48 10.18 13.28
N LEU A 115 -5.50 11.02 13.05
CA LEU A 115 -5.66 12.38 13.59
C LEU A 115 -4.47 13.32 13.37
N PHE A 116 -3.80 13.18 12.21
CA PHE A 116 -2.57 13.93 11.92
C PHE A 116 -2.72 14.84 10.70
N THR A 117 -2.47 16.13 10.91
CA THR A 117 -2.28 17.15 9.86
C THR A 117 -1.44 18.31 10.41
N PHE A 118 -1.32 19.42 9.68
CA PHE A 118 -0.58 20.57 10.19
C PHE A 118 -1.17 21.10 11.51
N GLY A 119 -0.31 21.35 12.50
CA GLY A 119 -0.70 21.89 13.80
C GLY A 119 -1.25 20.86 14.80
N THR A 120 -1.41 19.59 14.41
CA THR A 120 -1.85 18.54 15.34
C THR A 120 -0.67 17.98 16.15
N PRO A 121 -0.95 17.25 17.25
CA PRO A 121 0.06 16.42 17.91
C PRO A 121 0.69 15.40 16.95
N PRO A 122 1.86 14.84 17.30
CA PRO A 122 2.46 13.74 16.56
C PRO A 122 1.53 12.54 16.44
N ILE A 123 1.71 11.73 15.39
CA ILE A 123 1.03 10.45 15.22
C ILE A 123 1.26 9.61 16.49
N ALA A 124 0.17 9.08 17.06
CA ALA A 124 0.23 8.29 18.27
C ALA A 124 1.09 7.04 18.07
N GLY A 125 1.87 6.68 19.09
CA GLY A 125 2.89 5.63 18.98
C GLY A 125 2.37 4.29 18.46
N LYS A 126 1.17 3.88 18.89
CA LYS A 126 0.51 2.67 18.40
C LYS A 126 0.31 2.63 16.88
N PHE A 127 0.21 3.77 16.21
CA PHE A 127 0.04 3.86 14.76
C PHE A 127 1.38 3.95 14.03
N SER A 128 2.35 4.70 14.54
CA SER A 128 3.69 4.77 13.96
C SER A 128 4.46 3.46 14.12
N GLN A 129 4.31 2.76 15.25
CA GLN A 129 4.92 1.44 15.47
C GLN A 129 4.26 0.33 14.64
N ALA A 130 3.01 0.52 14.21
CA ALA A 130 2.31 -0.37 13.29
C ALA A 130 2.43 0.08 11.81
N SER A 131 3.25 1.08 11.52
CA SER A 131 3.43 1.60 10.16
C SER A 131 4.13 0.58 9.25
N TYR A 132 3.92 0.68 7.94
CA TYR A 132 4.53 -0.27 7.00
C TYR A 132 6.08 -0.35 7.11
N PRO A 133 6.84 0.75 7.36
CA PRO A 133 8.29 0.63 7.54
C PRO A 133 8.64 -0.13 8.81
N ALA A 134 7.95 0.15 9.94
CA ALA A 134 8.20 -0.57 11.20
C ALA A 134 7.87 -2.07 11.08
N VAL A 135 6.77 -2.41 10.38
CA VAL A 135 6.38 -3.80 10.13
C VAL A 135 7.39 -4.51 9.24
N LEU A 136 7.83 -3.88 8.13
CA LEU A 136 8.85 -4.45 7.24
C LEU A 136 10.18 -4.62 7.97
N ARG A 137 10.58 -3.63 8.78
CA ARG A 137 11.78 -3.70 9.60
C ARG A 137 11.75 -4.88 10.57
N GLY A 138 10.63 -5.04 11.29
CA GLY A 138 10.41 -6.20 12.18
C GLY A 138 10.42 -7.54 11.43
N ALA A 139 10.05 -7.55 10.15
CA ALA A 139 10.14 -8.71 9.27
C ALA A 139 11.55 -8.95 8.68
N GLY A 140 12.56 -8.16 9.06
CA GLY A 140 13.95 -8.32 8.61
C GLY A 140 14.29 -7.62 7.30
N TYR A 141 13.48 -6.64 6.87
CA TYR A 141 13.89 -5.71 5.83
C TYR A 141 14.84 -4.66 6.42
N ARG A 142 15.85 -4.26 5.63
CA ARG A 142 16.56 -3.00 5.89
C ARG A 142 15.72 -1.86 5.34
N THR A 143 15.42 -0.87 6.18
CA THR A 143 14.46 0.19 5.86
C THR A 143 15.14 1.55 5.71
N GLY A 144 14.89 2.23 4.59
CA GLY A 144 15.48 3.52 4.25
C GLY A 144 14.43 4.59 4.00
N PHE A 145 14.68 5.81 4.44
CA PHE A 145 13.88 6.98 4.11
C PHE A 145 14.74 8.10 3.54
N ILE A 146 14.37 8.63 2.37
CA ILE A 146 15.04 9.76 1.72
C ILE A 146 14.00 10.81 1.35
N GLY A 147 14.26 12.08 1.68
CA GLY A 147 13.45 13.21 1.24
C GLY A 147 12.54 13.82 2.32
N LYS A 148 11.31 14.19 1.97
CA LYS A 148 10.39 14.93 2.85
C LYS A 148 9.51 13.98 3.67
N PHE A 149 9.79 13.84 4.97
CA PHE A 149 8.98 12.97 5.83
C PHE A 149 7.57 13.52 6.04
N GLY A 150 7.44 14.83 6.25
CA GLY A 150 6.16 15.54 6.25
C GLY A 150 5.19 15.18 7.37
N VAL A 151 5.62 14.35 8.33
CA VAL A 151 4.84 13.98 9.52
C VAL A 151 5.67 14.15 10.79
N LYS A 152 5.00 14.16 11.95
CA LYS A 152 5.63 14.01 13.27
C LYS A 152 5.16 12.69 13.86
N VAL A 153 6.07 11.92 14.42
CA VAL A 153 5.78 10.65 15.12
C VAL A 153 6.16 10.78 16.59
N ALA A 154 5.69 9.87 17.45
CA ALA A 154 6.11 9.84 18.84
C ALA A 154 7.64 9.67 18.96
N GLN A 155 8.19 10.14 20.07
CA GLN A 155 9.63 10.12 20.30
C GLN A 155 10.17 8.67 20.27
N GLY A 156 11.23 8.45 19.49
CA GLY A 156 11.87 7.14 19.32
C GLY A 156 11.24 6.26 18.23
N ASP A 157 10.03 6.57 17.76
CA ASP A 157 9.36 5.72 16.77
C ASP A 157 10.02 5.79 15.40
N ARG A 158 10.64 6.92 15.04
CA ARG A 158 11.31 7.05 13.74
C ARG A 158 12.46 6.05 13.61
N GLU A 159 13.22 5.86 14.69
CA GLU A 159 14.33 4.92 14.77
C GLU A 159 13.83 3.45 14.76
N ALA A 160 12.61 3.21 15.22
CA ALA A 160 11.92 1.93 15.07
C ALA A 160 11.36 1.71 13.65
N MET A 161 11.16 2.77 12.86
CA MET A 161 10.64 2.70 11.50
C MET A 161 11.73 2.53 10.43
N PHE A 162 12.93 3.10 10.63
CA PHE A 162 13.97 3.18 9.60
C PHE A 162 15.37 2.87 10.13
N ASP A 163 16.13 2.05 9.41
CA ASP A 163 17.58 1.87 9.60
C ASP A 163 18.39 3.09 9.12
N SER A 164 17.94 3.73 8.05
CA SER A 164 18.57 4.93 7.48
C SER A 164 17.52 6.01 7.26
N PHE A 165 17.78 7.20 7.78
CA PHE A 165 16.86 8.34 7.64
C PHE A 165 17.61 9.58 7.15
N GLN A 166 17.41 9.93 5.89
CA GLN A 166 18.12 10.99 5.18
C GLN A 166 17.15 12.07 4.69
N PRO A 167 16.68 12.95 5.59
CA PRO A 167 15.70 13.96 5.22
C PRO A 167 16.30 14.99 4.27
N ILE A 168 15.45 15.51 3.39
CA ILE A 168 15.75 16.68 2.56
C ILE A 168 14.59 17.66 2.75
N GLY A 169 14.90 18.85 3.25
CA GLY A 169 13.91 19.92 3.37
C GLY A 169 13.67 20.60 2.03
N ARG A 170 12.42 21.02 1.78
CA ARG A 170 12.02 21.71 0.55
C ARG A 170 12.77 23.02 0.29
N ASN A 171 12.98 23.81 1.35
CA ASN A 171 13.45 25.19 1.23
C ASN A 171 14.90 25.33 1.70
N PRO A 172 15.77 26.01 0.93
CA PRO A 172 15.63 26.32 -0.51
C PRO A 172 15.71 25.04 -1.37
N TYR A 173 15.16 25.02 -2.58
CA TYR A 173 15.22 23.82 -3.45
C TYR A 173 16.65 23.45 -3.88
N LEU A 174 17.49 24.46 -4.13
CA LEU A 174 18.91 24.31 -4.44
C LEU A 174 19.71 24.27 -3.14
N LYS A 175 20.48 23.21 -2.93
CA LYS A 175 21.35 23.01 -1.76
C LYS A 175 22.80 23.29 -2.14
N LYS A 176 23.46 24.13 -1.34
CA LYS A 176 24.89 24.38 -1.45
C LYS A 176 25.67 23.15 -0.99
N GLN A 177 26.51 22.62 -1.86
CA GLN A 177 27.38 21.47 -1.60
C GLN A 177 28.73 21.94 -0.99
N PRO A 178 29.53 21.03 -0.40
CA PRO A 178 30.84 21.38 0.16
C PRO A 178 31.82 21.99 -0.85
N ASP A 179 31.73 21.61 -2.13
CA ASP A 179 32.53 22.15 -3.23
C ASP A 179 32.04 23.53 -3.73
N GLY A 180 30.97 24.06 -3.13
CA GLY A 180 30.36 25.34 -3.49
C GLY A 180 29.29 25.28 -4.57
N SER A 181 29.09 24.13 -5.23
CA SER A 181 28.06 23.95 -6.26
C SER A 181 26.64 24.00 -5.66
N LEU A 182 25.65 24.30 -6.51
CA LEU A 182 24.23 24.24 -6.17
C LEU A 182 23.59 23.03 -6.84
N ARG A 183 22.95 22.16 -6.06
CA ARG A 183 22.25 20.97 -6.57
C ARG A 183 20.80 20.95 -6.14
N HIS A 184 19.91 20.52 -7.03
CA HIS A 184 18.48 20.46 -6.72
C HIS A 184 18.19 19.31 -5.75
N GLU A 185 17.21 19.50 -4.86
CA GLU A 185 16.82 18.47 -3.88
C GLU A 185 16.46 17.12 -4.51
N SER A 186 15.89 17.12 -5.71
CA SER A 186 15.55 15.90 -6.45
C SER A 186 16.77 15.11 -6.89
N GLU A 187 17.86 15.80 -7.26
CA GLU A 187 19.12 15.14 -7.64
C GLU A 187 19.76 14.49 -6.42
N LEU A 188 19.77 15.23 -5.30
CA LEU A 188 20.29 14.71 -4.03
C LEU A 188 19.48 13.54 -3.50
N ALA A 189 18.15 13.56 -3.68
CA ALA A 189 17.30 12.44 -3.32
C ALA A 189 17.63 11.19 -4.15
N GLY A 190 17.86 11.35 -5.45
CA GLY A 190 18.28 10.28 -6.35
C GLY A 190 19.61 9.66 -5.93
N ASP A 191 20.63 10.50 -5.69
CA ASP A 191 21.96 10.03 -5.29
C ASP A 191 21.93 9.29 -3.95
N ARG A 192 21.20 9.81 -2.96
CA ARG A 192 21.06 9.14 -1.65
C ARG A 192 20.31 7.82 -1.72
N ALA A 193 19.34 7.70 -2.63
CA ALA A 193 18.65 6.43 -2.88
C ALA A 193 19.60 5.41 -3.50
N ILE A 194 20.40 5.82 -4.50
CA ILE A 194 21.44 4.97 -5.11
C ILE A 194 22.47 4.55 -4.06
N GLU A 195 22.92 5.47 -3.21
CA GLU A 195 23.83 5.18 -2.11
C GLU A 195 23.24 4.15 -1.12
N PHE A 196 21.97 4.33 -0.70
CA PHE A 196 21.30 3.39 0.19
C PHE A 196 21.27 1.97 -0.40
N ILE A 197 20.92 1.85 -1.69
CA ILE A 197 20.90 0.57 -2.41
C ILE A 197 22.31 -0.03 -2.49
N ASN A 198 23.31 0.76 -2.88
CA ASN A 198 24.70 0.28 -3.03
C ASN A 198 25.36 -0.12 -1.69
N GLN A 199 24.89 0.43 -0.58
CA GLN A 199 25.33 0.04 0.77
C GLN A 199 24.70 -1.26 1.27
N GLN A 200 23.75 -1.85 0.53
CA GLN A 200 23.15 -3.13 0.91
C GLN A 200 24.19 -4.23 0.84
N LYS A 201 24.42 -4.90 1.98
CA LYS A 201 25.33 -6.04 2.10
C LYS A 201 24.52 -7.30 2.38
N GLY A 202 24.77 -8.36 1.60
CA GLY A 202 24.08 -9.64 1.74
C GLY A 202 22.67 -9.69 1.13
N ASP A 203 21.97 -10.78 1.38
CA ASP A 203 20.73 -11.15 0.69
C ASP A 203 19.45 -10.68 1.40
N ALA A 204 19.58 -9.90 2.48
CA ALA A 204 18.42 -9.35 3.17
C ALA A 204 17.67 -8.37 2.23
N PRO A 205 16.33 -8.39 2.20
CA PRO A 205 15.58 -7.45 1.37
C PRO A 205 15.62 -6.04 1.96
N PHE A 206 15.39 -5.04 1.11
CA PHE A 206 15.27 -3.64 1.53
C PHE A 206 13.94 -3.01 1.15
N CYS A 207 13.58 -1.96 1.87
CA CYS A 207 12.47 -1.07 1.57
C CYS A 207 12.92 0.40 1.68
#